data_AF-A0A2X4TI44-F1
#
_entry.id   AF-A0A2X4TI44-F1
#
_cell.length_a   1.000
_cell.length_b   1.000
_cell.length_c   1.000
_cell.angle_alpha   90.00
_cell.angle_beta   90.00
_cell.angle_gamma   90.00
#
_symmetry.space_group_name_H-M   'P 1'
#
loop_
_entity.id
_entity.type
_entity.pdbx_description
1 polymer ?
#
loop_
_entity_poly.entity_id
_entity_poly.type
_entity_poly.pdbx_seq_one_letter_code
_entity_poly.pdbx_strand_id
1 'polypeptide(L)'
;MNRGIHPALAFAKQVEGWSPGVFSQVDKWRETDSLAPWRFMTFRQCKRRLADWLKRNPAPEEGFLCPQIMKRFPPHIVYMTLAAWRTGKTLLHCDESLFRMLGETRQTDALSGEMLRRLPFWGFWLDFPADMVFC
;
A
#
# COMPACT_ATOMS: atom_id res chain seq x y z
N MET A 1 19.45 21.63 2.71
CA MET A 1 18.69 20.54 2.05
C MET A 1 17.21 20.72 2.37
N ASN A 2 16.39 21.07 1.39
CA ASN A 2 14.93 21.11 1.56
C ASN A 2 14.50 19.69 1.93
N ARG A 3 14.11 19.46 3.20
CA ARG A 3 13.55 18.17 3.62
C ARG A 3 12.16 18.04 3.01
N GLY A 4 12.11 17.66 1.74
CA GLY A 4 10.88 17.35 1.02
C GLY A 4 10.11 16.25 1.73
N ILE A 5 8.80 16.20 1.49
CA ILE A 5 7.94 15.12 2.00
C ILE A 5 8.46 13.78 1.43
N HIS A 6 8.65 12.78 2.30
CA HIS A 6 9.06 11.43 1.89
C HIS A 6 8.15 10.90 0.75
N PRO A 7 8.69 10.27 -0.32
CA PRO A 7 7.90 9.84 -1.48
C PRO A 7 6.65 9.02 -1.14
N ALA A 8 6.75 8.07 -0.20
CA ALA A 8 5.60 7.30 0.27
C ALA A 8 4.45 8.17 0.82
N LEU A 9 4.81 9.20 1.61
CA LEU A 9 3.85 10.15 2.17
C LEU A 9 3.30 11.10 1.10
N ALA A 10 4.14 11.50 0.14
CA ALA A 10 3.72 12.33 -0.99
C ALA A 10 2.70 11.58 -1.86
N PHE A 11 2.98 10.31 -2.19
CA PHE A 11 2.09 9.44 -2.94
C PHE A 11 0.76 9.20 -2.20
N ALA A 12 0.81 8.91 -0.90
CA ALA A 12 -0.41 8.73 -0.12
C ALA A 12 -1.26 10.00 -0.03
N LYS A 13 -0.64 11.18 0.06
CA LYS A 13 -1.33 12.48 -0.02
C LYS A 13 -1.94 12.71 -1.39
N GLN A 14 -1.23 12.36 -2.47
CA GLN A 14 -1.73 12.49 -3.84
C GLN A 14 -2.97 11.62 -4.07
N VAL A 15 -2.95 10.36 -3.61
CA VAL A 15 -4.11 9.47 -3.73
C VAL A 15 -5.30 9.97 -2.91
N GLU A 16 -5.08 10.47 -1.69
CA GLU A 16 -6.13 11.13 -0.89
C GLU A 16 -6.68 12.38 -1.60
N GLY A 17 -5.82 13.15 -2.27
CA GLY A 17 -6.23 14.32 -3.06
C GLY A 17 -7.18 13.97 -4.20
N TRP A 18 -6.92 12.87 -4.91
CA TRP A 18 -7.82 12.37 -5.96
C TRP A 18 -9.11 11.75 -5.41
N SER A 19 -9.11 11.27 -4.17
CA SER A 19 -10.26 10.60 -3.56
C SER A 19 -10.44 11.02 -2.10
N PRO A 20 -10.93 12.25 -1.86
CA PRO A 20 -10.98 12.83 -0.52
C PRO A 20 -11.80 11.99 0.46
N GLY A 21 -11.22 11.70 1.63
CA GLY A 21 -11.90 10.99 2.69
C GLY A 21 -12.13 9.50 2.41
N VAL A 22 -11.57 8.95 1.33
CA VAL A 22 -11.64 7.50 1.03
C VAL A 22 -11.06 6.67 2.17
N PHE A 23 -10.02 7.17 2.85
CA PHE A 23 -9.38 6.50 3.97
C PHE A 23 -9.91 6.94 5.35
N SER A 24 -10.96 7.77 5.42
CA SER A 24 -11.48 8.33 6.69
C SER A 24 -11.89 7.28 7.71
N GLN A 25 -12.20 6.06 7.27
CA GLN A 25 -12.56 4.93 8.14
C GLN A 25 -11.67 3.72 7.90
N VAL A 26 -10.42 3.92 7.47
CA VAL A 26 -9.51 2.83 7.08
C VAL A 26 -9.30 1.82 8.20
N ASP A 27 -9.27 2.25 9.45
CA ASP A 27 -9.15 1.33 10.60
C ASP A 27 -10.34 0.38 10.72
N LYS A 28 -11.52 0.81 10.24
CA LYS A 28 -12.76 0.00 10.17
C LYS A 28 -12.84 -0.85 8.89
N TRP A 29 -11.84 -0.80 8.02
CA TRP A 29 -11.79 -1.64 6.83
C TRP A 29 -11.30 -3.06 7.16
N ARG A 30 -10.58 -3.21 8.28
CA ARG A 30 -10.11 -4.48 8.79
C ARG A 30 -11.27 -5.33 9.31
N GLU A 31 -11.23 -6.62 9.00
CA GLU A 31 -12.04 -7.63 9.71
C GLU A 31 -11.36 -7.94 11.04
N THR A 32 -11.99 -7.56 12.16
CA THR A 32 -11.46 -7.81 13.51
C THR A 32 -11.53 -9.28 13.90
N ASP A 33 -12.46 -10.04 13.31
CA ASP A 33 -12.72 -11.46 13.64
C ASP A 33 -12.11 -12.43 12.60
N SER A 34 -11.10 -11.99 11.84
CA SER A 34 -10.51 -12.82 10.79
C SER A 34 -9.64 -13.95 11.36
N LEU A 35 -9.80 -15.17 10.84
CA LEU A 35 -8.88 -16.30 11.07
C LEU A 35 -7.45 -16.05 10.53
N ALA A 36 -7.24 -14.93 9.81
CA ALA A 36 -5.96 -14.49 9.29
C ALA A 36 -5.56 -13.13 9.88
N PRO A 37 -5.06 -13.07 11.13
CA PRO A 37 -4.76 -11.80 11.82
C PRO A 37 -3.65 -10.98 11.13
N TRP A 38 -2.80 -11.65 10.37
CA TRP A 38 -1.73 -11.09 9.54
C TRP A 38 -2.22 -10.41 8.26
N ARG A 39 -3.49 -10.56 7.89
CA ARG A 39 -4.08 -9.95 6.71
C ARG A 39 -4.88 -8.71 7.12
N PHE A 40 -4.54 -7.55 6.57
CA PHE A 40 -5.27 -6.32 6.85
C PHE A 40 -6.71 -6.38 6.33
N MET A 41 -6.87 -6.71 5.05
CA MET A 41 -8.16 -6.86 4.40
C MET A 41 -8.06 -7.78 3.19
N THR A 42 -9.21 -8.24 2.70
CA THR A 42 -9.34 -8.97 1.46
C THR A 42 -9.63 -8.04 0.28
N PHE A 43 -9.31 -8.50 -0.92
CA PHE A 43 -9.66 -7.80 -2.16
C PHE A 43 -11.17 -7.55 -2.27
N ARG A 44 -12.01 -8.52 -1.87
CA ARG A 44 -13.48 -8.39 -1.86
C ARG A 44 -13.95 -7.26 -0.96
N GLN A 45 -13.38 -7.13 0.24
CA GLN A 45 -13.69 -6.03 1.15
C GLN A 45 -13.27 -4.69 0.57
N CYS A 46 -12.07 -4.61 -0.01
CA CYS A 46 -11.58 -3.38 -0.65
C CYS A 46 -12.54 -2.95 -1.77
N LYS A 47 -12.92 -3.88 -2.65
CA LYS A 47 -13.91 -3.63 -3.72
C LYS A 47 -15.24 -3.11 -3.19
N ARG A 48 -15.77 -3.71 -2.12
CA ARG A 48 -17.01 -3.24 -1.48
C ARG A 48 -16.85 -1.83 -0.91
N ARG A 49 -15.77 -1.55 -0.18
CA ARG A 49 -15.51 -0.22 0.41
C ARG A 49 -15.36 0.86 -0.65
N LEU A 50 -14.62 0.59 -1.73
CA LEU A 50 -14.47 1.54 -2.83
C LEU A 50 -15.78 1.75 -3.58
N ALA A 51 -16.56 0.71 -3.82
CA ALA A 51 -17.89 0.84 -4.42
C ALA A 51 -18.84 1.65 -3.54
N ASP A 52 -18.83 1.44 -2.23
CA ASP A 52 -19.65 2.20 -1.28
C ASP A 52 -19.23 3.67 -1.22
N TRP A 53 -17.93 3.97 -1.33
CA TRP A 53 -17.43 5.33 -1.44
C TRP A 53 -17.88 6.00 -2.76
N LEU A 54 -17.76 5.30 -3.90
CA LEU A 54 -18.18 5.79 -5.22
C LEU A 54 -19.70 6.02 -5.34
N LYS A 55 -20.52 5.37 -4.52
CA LYS A 55 -21.97 5.65 -4.45
C LYS A 55 -22.30 6.98 -3.77
N ARG A 56 -21.40 7.48 -2.91
CA ARG A 56 -21.62 8.66 -2.06
C ARG A 56 -20.86 9.89 -2.54
N ASN A 57 -19.97 9.73 -3.50
CA ASN A 57 -19.07 10.76 -3.99
C ASN A 57 -19.10 10.78 -5.52
N PRO A 58 -18.91 11.93 -6.17
CA PRO A 58 -18.71 11.98 -7.61
C PRO A 58 -17.47 11.16 -7.99
N ALA A 59 -17.51 10.55 -9.17
CA ALA A 59 -16.34 9.85 -9.70
C ALA A 59 -15.20 10.86 -9.93
N PRO A 60 -13.98 10.60 -9.44
CA PRO A 60 -12.85 11.50 -9.65
C PRO A 60 -12.52 11.68 -11.12
N GLU A 61 -12.08 12.90 -11.49
CA GLU A 61 -11.57 13.19 -12.83
C GLU A 61 -10.16 12.61 -13.04
N GLU A 62 -9.38 12.53 -11.97
CA GLU A 62 -8.00 12.04 -11.95
C GLU A 62 -7.79 10.86 -10.98
N GLY A 63 -6.62 10.23 -11.08
CA GLY A 63 -6.19 9.17 -10.18
C GLY A 63 -6.81 7.80 -10.46
N PHE A 64 -6.61 6.88 -9.54
CA PHE A 64 -6.93 5.46 -9.77
C PHE A 64 -8.43 5.15 -9.84
N LEU A 65 -9.27 5.98 -9.22
CA LEU A 65 -10.74 5.83 -9.28
C LEU A 65 -11.38 6.60 -10.45
N CYS A 66 -10.57 7.25 -11.28
CA CYS A 66 -11.06 7.83 -12.53
C CYS A 66 -11.63 6.70 -13.43
N PRO A 67 -12.84 6.86 -14.01
CA PRO A 67 -13.46 5.83 -14.84
C PRO A 67 -12.59 5.36 -16.01
N GLN A 68 -11.77 6.24 -16.58
CA GLN A 68 -10.86 5.89 -17.67
C GLN A 68 -9.73 4.96 -17.20
N ILE A 69 -9.18 5.23 -16.02
CA ILE A 69 -8.11 4.41 -15.42
C ILE A 69 -8.66 3.09 -14.93
N MET A 70 -9.83 3.08 -14.27
CA MET A 70 -10.46 1.87 -13.74
C MET A 70 -10.78 0.82 -14.81
N LYS A 71 -10.94 1.21 -16.08
CA LYS A 71 -11.14 0.28 -17.21
C LYS A 71 -9.88 -0.53 -17.54
N ARG A 72 -8.69 0.00 -17.21
CA ARG A 72 -7.39 -0.58 -17.60
C ARG A 72 -6.58 -1.06 -16.40
N PHE A 73 -6.87 -0.54 -15.22
CA PHE A 73 -6.10 -0.79 -14.01
C PHE A 73 -7.02 -1.13 -12.85
N PRO A 74 -6.76 -2.21 -12.09
CA PRO A 74 -7.54 -2.53 -10.90
C PRO A 74 -7.11 -1.62 -9.72
N PRO A 75 -7.88 -0.56 -9.38
CA PRO A 75 -7.45 0.43 -8.37
C PRO A 75 -7.27 -0.18 -6.98
N HIS A 76 -8.02 -1.26 -6.71
CA HIS A 76 -8.05 -1.98 -5.44
C HIS A 76 -6.67 -2.32 -4.89
N ILE A 77 -5.69 -2.64 -5.75
CA ILE A 77 -4.33 -2.98 -5.30
C ILE A 77 -3.70 -1.77 -4.61
N VAL A 78 -3.81 -0.58 -5.20
CA VAL A 78 -3.27 0.66 -4.61
C VAL A 78 -3.97 0.98 -3.30
N TYR A 79 -5.30 0.99 -3.29
CA TYR A 79 -6.07 1.34 -2.09
C TYR A 79 -5.88 0.32 -0.96
N MET A 80 -5.81 -0.97 -1.27
CA MET A 80 -5.57 -2.02 -0.29
C MET A 80 -4.17 -1.90 0.32
N THR A 81 -3.14 -1.68 -0.51
CA THR A 81 -1.75 -1.49 -0.04
C THR A 81 -1.62 -0.23 0.81
N LEU A 82 -2.17 0.90 0.35
CA LEU A 82 -2.15 2.14 1.13
C LEU A 82 -2.96 2.01 2.42
N ALA A 83 -4.10 1.31 2.40
CA ALA A 83 -4.88 1.09 3.60
C ALA A 83 -4.10 0.28 4.66
N ALA A 84 -3.45 -0.81 4.25
CA ALA A 84 -2.61 -1.60 5.13
C ALA A 84 -1.41 -0.81 5.67
N TRP A 85 -0.71 -0.08 4.79
CA TRP A 85 0.46 0.71 5.15
C TRP A 85 0.13 1.89 6.08
N ARG A 86 -0.97 2.63 5.84
CA ARG A 86 -1.33 3.85 6.59
C ARG A 86 -1.54 3.63 8.08
N THR A 87 -1.82 2.40 8.51
CA THR A 87 -1.98 2.04 9.93
C THR A 87 -0.70 2.27 10.74
N GLY A 88 0.45 1.86 10.21
CA GLY A 88 1.76 2.03 10.86
C GLY A 88 2.64 3.07 10.18
N LYS A 89 2.37 3.40 8.91
CA LYS A 89 3.22 4.19 8.01
C LYS A 89 4.69 3.71 8.06
N THR A 90 4.87 2.41 8.22
CA THR A 90 6.19 1.81 8.42
C THR A 90 7.05 2.05 7.20
N LEU A 91 8.21 2.67 7.42
CA LEU A 91 9.27 2.85 6.44
C LEU A 91 10.44 1.96 6.86
N LEU A 92 10.92 1.13 5.94
CA LEU A 92 12.11 0.32 6.14
C LEU A 92 13.17 0.88 5.21
N HIS A 93 14.17 1.56 5.78
CA HIS A 93 15.32 2.02 5.02
C HIS A 93 16.20 0.81 4.69
N CYS A 94 16.38 0.58 3.40
CA CYS A 94 17.18 -0.50 2.88
C CYS A 94 18.53 0.06 2.48
N ASP A 95 19.62 -0.46 3.03
CA ASP A 95 20.95 -0.07 2.57
C ASP A 95 21.33 -0.79 1.27
N GLU A 96 22.48 -0.40 0.73
CA GLU A 96 23.04 -0.97 -0.49
C GLU A 96 23.25 -2.49 -0.39
N SER A 97 23.68 -2.94 0.79
CA SER A 97 23.98 -4.35 1.04
C SER A 97 22.72 -5.20 0.97
N LEU A 98 21.60 -4.70 1.52
CA LEU A 98 20.31 -5.35 1.46
C LEU A 98 19.77 -5.42 0.03
N PHE A 99 19.94 -4.37 -0.76
CA PHE A 99 19.54 -4.40 -2.18
C PHE A 99 20.31 -5.46 -2.97
N ARG A 100 21.64 -5.52 -2.79
CA ARG A 100 22.48 -6.54 -3.44
C ARG A 100 22.07 -7.95 -2.99
N MET A 101 21.91 -8.17 -1.69
CA MET A 101 21.46 -9.45 -1.15
C MET A 101 20.10 -9.87 -1.72
N LEU A 102 19.15 -8.95 -1.91
CA LEU A 102 17.85 -9.28 -2.51
C LEU A 102 17.98 -9.83 -3.95
N GLY A 103 18.92 -9.31 -4.75
CA GLY A 103 19.18 -9.79 -6.10
C GLY A 103 19.91 -11.14 -6.13
N GLU A 104 20.72 -11.42 -5.11
CA GLU A 104 21.53 -12.65 -4.99
C GLU A 104 20.79 -13.77 -4.23
N THR A 105 19.76 -13.44 -3.46
CA THR A 105 19.00 -14.39 -2.64
C THR A 105 18.25 -15.36 -3.54
N ARG A 106 18.60 -16.64 -3.45
CA ARG A 106 17.85 -17.70 -4.12
C ARG A 106 16.49 -17.84 -3.47
N GLN A 107 15.47 -18.26 -4.23
CA GLN A 107 14.13 -18.51 -3.65
C GLN A 107 14.15 -19.52 -2.50
N THR A 108 15.11 -20.45 -2.47
CA THR A 108 15.31 -21.42 -1.38
C THR A 108 15.76 -20.79 -0.08
N ASP A 109 16.39 -19.63 -0.15
CA ASP A 109 16.97 -18.90 0.98
C ASP A 109 16.05 -17.76 1.43
N ALA A 110 14.94 -17.55 0.72
CA ALA A 110 13.94 -16.55 1.05
C ALA A 110 13.20 -16.89 2.35
N LEU A 111 12.82 -15.85 3.10
CA LEU A 111 12.00 -16.00 4.30
C LEU A 111 10.70 -16.76 3.97
N SER A 112 10.37 -17.72 4.82
CA SER A 112 9.13 -18.47 4.66
C SER A 112 7.93 -17.53 4.77
N GLY A 113 6.86 -17.85 4.05
CA GLY A 113 5.60 -17.10 4.16
C GLY A 113 5.04 -17.07 5.58
N GLU A 114 5.38 -18.06 6.43
CA GLU A 114 4.98 -18.06 7.84
C GLU A 114 5.68 -16.94 8.63
N MET A 115 6.97 -16.72 8.40
CA MET A 115 7.73 -15.64 9.05
C MET A 115 7.17 -14.27 8.64
N LEU A 116 6.85 -14.08 7.36
CA LEU A 116 6.25 -12.84 6.87
C LEU A 116 4.89 -12.53 7.52
N ARG A 117 4.12 -13.56 7.88
CA ARG A 117 2.84 -13.40 8.59
C ARG A 117 3.00 -12.96 10.05
N ARG A 118 4.20 -13.06 10.62
CA ARG A 118 4.50 -12.65 12.01
C ARG A 118 5.00 -11.21 12.11
N LEU A 119 5.12 -10.49 10.99
CA LEU A 119 5.54 -9.09 10.99
C LEU A 119 4.53 -8.24 11.80
N PRO A 120 5.01 -7.24 12.56
CA PRO A 120 4.16 -6.42 13.42
C PRO A 120 3.37 -5.34 12.66
N PHE A 121 3.47 -5.33 11.33
CA PHE A 121 2.80 -4.38 10.45
C PHE A 121 2.15 -5.12 9.26
N TRP A 122 1.05 -4.57 8.77
CA TRP A 122 0.35 -5.14 7.60
C TRP A 122 0.82 -4.59 6.25
N GLY A 123 1.49 -3.43 6.28
CA GLY A 123 2.06 -2.79 5.11
C GLY A 123 3.27 -1.97 5.51
N PHE A 124 4.28 -1.99 4.66
CA PHE A 124 5.54 -1.28 4.84
C PHE A 124 6.01 -0.76 3.48
N TRP A 125 6.79 0.31 3.50
CA TRP A 125 7.46 0.85 2.34
C TRP A 125 8.95 0.54 2.44
N LEU A 126 9.51 -0.11 1.42
CA LEU A 126 10.95 -0.29 1.30
C LEU A 126 11.54 0.96 0.65
N ASP A 127 12.42 1.63 1.37
CA ASP A 127 13.07 2.86 0.93
C ASP A 127 14.52 2.54 0.54
N PHE A 128 14.77 2.41 -0.75
CA PHE A 128 16.09 2.20 -1.31
C PHE A 128 16.71 3.52 -1.75
N PRO A 129 18.05 3.67 -1.69
CA PRO A 129 18.75 4.83 -2.21
C PRO A 129 18.44 5.03 -3.70
N ALA A 130 18.22 6.29 -4.12
CA ALA A 130 17.77 6.61 -5.47
C ALA A 130 18.77 6.19 -6.57
N ASP A 131 20.05 6.15 -6.24
CA ASP A 131 21.16 5.65 -7.04
C ASP A 131 21.15 4.13 -7.25
N MET A 132 20.33 3.37 -6.51
CA MET A 132 20.25 1.92 -6.61
C MET A 132 19.10 1.41 -7.49
N VAL A 133 18.08 2.24 -7.75
CA VAL A 133 16.85 1.82 -8.45
C VAL A 133 16.91 2.06 -9.96
N PHE A 134 17.80 2.94 -10.43
CA PHE A 134 17.90 3.36 -11.83
C PHE A 134 19.23 3.00 -12.51
N CYS A 135 20.03 2.12 -11.91
CA CYS A 135 21.26 1.57 -12.50
C CYS A 135 21.02 0.21 -13.15
#